data_AF-A0A8H5JFI2-F1
#
_entry.id   AF-A0A8H5JFI2-F1
#
_cell.length_a   1.000
_cell.length_b   1.000
_cell.length_c   1.000
_cell.angle_alpha   90.00
_cell.angle_beta   90.00
_cell.angle_gamma   90.00
#
_symmetry.space_group_name_H-M   'P 1'
#
loop_
_entity.id
_entity.type
_entity.pdbx_description
1 polymer ?
#
loop_
_entity_poly.entity_id
_entity_poly.type
_entity_poly.pdbx_seq_one_letter_code
_entity_poly.pdbx_strand_id
1 'polypeptide(L)'
;MLNGNWKESSEGNIDIKDFDPGVVDAMLRFIYSFEYDNTQGTPPMIFDARMYQIADKYDIAALKTESKKKFELTIANGWATDDFPVAANLVYVSTPSEDRGLRDIVVETARKNIDQLVGKDGFCELTRETPDFAADLIPFLCGKGSASGSVQRALGTVRGAHSPRALHIDPKPCARRPSQRNWLTGPRRLLVARR
;
A
#
# COMPACT_ATOMS: atom_id res chain seq x y z
N MET A 1 6.45 23.81 12.41
CA MET A 1 6.56 23.99 10.95
C MET A 1 6.14 25.38 10.49
N LEU A 2 5.21 26.08 11.17
CA LEU A 2 4.66 27.36 10.68
C LEU A 2 5.34 28.66 11.19
N ASN A 3 6.34 28.58 12.07
CA ASN A 3 6.94 29.76 12.72
C ASN A 3 8.40 30.03 12.27
N GLY A 4 8.71 29.76 10.99
CA GLY A 4 10.05 29.95 10.43
C GLY A 4 10.12 31.17 9.50
N ASN A 5 11.33 31.58 9.09
CA ASN A 5 11.54 32.71 8.19
C ASN A 5 11.24 32.39 6.70
N TRP A 6 10.22 31.55 6.46
CA TRP A 6 9.79 31.12 5.12
C TRP A 6 8.73 32.08 4.59
N LYS A 7 8.70 32.29 3.27
CA LYS A 7 7.74 33.17 2.58
C LYS A 7 6.29 32.86 2.97
N GLU A 8 5.95 31.58 3.06
CA GLU A 8 4.61 31.09 3.45
C GLU A 8 4.22 31.51 4.87
N SER A 9 5.17 31.56 5.80
CA SER A 9 4.93 31.98 7.19
C SER A 9 4.62 33.48 7.27
N SER A 10 5.30 34.30 6.46
CA SER A 10 5.04 35.75 6.40
C SER A 10 3.77 36.13 5.63
N GLU A 11 3.43 35.37 4.59
CA GLU A 11 2.25 35.65 3.75
C GLU A 11 0.98 35.00 4.30
N GLY A 12 1.10 33.98 5.15
CA GLY A 12 -0.03 33.22 5.67
C GLY A 12 -0.78 32.43 4.60
N ASN A 13 -0.14 32.17 3.45
CA ASN A 13 -0.72 31.51 2.30
C ASN A 13 0.18 30.36 1.83
N ILE A 14 -0.43 29.20 1.55
CA ILE A 14 0.24 28.01 1.01
C ILE A 14 -0.47 27.65 -0.29
N ASP A 15 0.29 27.59 -1.38
CA ASP A 15 -0.23 27.36 -2.73
C ASP A 15 -0.01 25.90 -3.14
N ILE A 16 -1.10 25.15 -3.33
CA ILE A 16 -1.08 23.71 -3.68
C ILE A 16 -1.46 23.56 -5.16
N LYS A 17 -0.46 23.25 -6.01
CA LYS A 17 -0.64 23.13 -7.48
C LYS A 17 -0.66 21.70 -8.01
N ASP A 18 -0.13 20.76 -7.23
CA ASP A 18 0.05 19.37 -7.64
C ASP A 18 -1.27 18.57 -7.64
N PHE A 19 -2.34 19.13 -7.07
CA PHE A 19 -3.60 18.42 -6.83
C PHE A 19 -4.80 19.25 -7.25
N ASP A 20 -5.84 18.55 -7.70
CA ASP A 20 -7.15 19.14 -7.97
C ASP A 20 -7.76 19.75 -6.69
N PRO A 21 -8.43 20.91 -6.79
CA PRO A 21 -9.06 21.56 -5.63
C PRO A 21 -10.02 20.65 -4.86
N GLY A 22 -10.72 19.73 -5.51
CA GLY A 22 -11.59 18.75 -4.85
C GLY A 22 -10.84 17.75 -3.99
N VAL A 23 -9.65 17.30 -4.42
CA VAL A 23 -8.78 16.42 -3.63
C VAL A 23 -8.20 17.18 -2.43
N VAL A 24 -7.82 18.44 -2.62
CA VAL A 24 -7.33 19.31 -1.55
C VAL A 24 -8.44 19.60 -0.53
N ASP A 25 -9.65 19.92 -0.99
CA ASP A 25 -10.81 20.15 -0.11
C ASP A 25 -11.12 18.89 0.71
N ALA A 26 -11.14 17.72 0.08
CA ALA A 26 -11.34 16.45 0.77
C ALA A 26 -10.24 16.13 1.79
N MET A 27 -8.97 16.44 1.49
CA MET A 27 -7.86 16.29 2.44
C MET A 27 -8.06 17.22 3.65
N LEU A 28 -8.40 18.49 3.41
CA LEU A 28 -8.64 19.46 4.48
C LEU A 28 -9.83 19.03 5.36
N ARG A 29 -10.94 18.60 4.76
CA ARG A 29 -12.08 18.03 5.50
C ARG A 29 -11.62 16.89 6.39
N PHE A 30 -10.87 15.93 5.87
CA PHE A 30 -10.36 14.83 6.67
C PHE A 30 -9.50 15.29 7.85
N ILE A 31 -8.64 16.29 7.70
CA ILE A 31 -7.82 16.79 8.81
C ILE A 31 -8.70 17.35 9.95
N TYR A 32 -9.82 17.98 9.61
CA TYR A 32 -10.72 18.59 10.61
C TYR A 32 -11.79 17.65 11.15
N SER A 33 -12.29 16.69 10.37
CA SER A 33 -13.42 15.83 10.72
C SER A 33 -13.09 14.33 10.76
N PHE A 34 -11.88 13.92 10.36
CA PHE A 34 -11.49 12.53 10.11
C PHE A 34 -12.34 11.81 9.05
N GLU A 35 -13.10 12.56 8.25
CA GLU A 35 -13.94 12.03 7.19
C GLU A 35 -13.74 12.82 5.90
N TYR A 36 -13.86 12.13 4.77
CA TYR A 36 -13.86 12.75 3.44
C TYR A 36 -14.82 12.03 2.50
N ASP A 37 -15.37 12.76 1.56
CA ASP A 37 -16.31 12.29 0.56
C ASP A 37 -15.92 12.79 -0.83
N ASN A 38 -16.33 12.02 -1.84
CA ASN A 38 -16.10 12.38 -3.23
C ASN A 38 -17.26 13.26 -3.73
N THR A 39 -17.10 14.57 -3.59
CA THR A 39 -18.15 15.55 -3.93
C THR A 39 -18.11 16.01 -5.38
N GLN A 40 -17.01 15.74 -6.10
CA GLN A 40 -16.74 16.30 -7.44
C GLN A 40 -16.98 15.30 -8.58
N GLY A 41 -17.60 14.15 -8.30
CA GLY A 41 -17.99 13.17 -9.32
C GLY A 41 -16.82 12.46 -10.03
N THR A 42 -15.59 12.55 -9.49
CA THR A 42 -14.47 11.74 -9.98
C THR A 42 -14.81 10.26 -9.80
N PRO A 43 -14.40 9.34 -10.67
CA PRO A 43 -14.62 7.92 -10.41
C PRO A 43 -14.03 7.50 -9.05
N PRO A 44 -14.78 6.80 -8.17
CA PRO A 44 -14.37 6.57 -6.78
C PRO A 44 -12.98 5.95 -6.62
N MET A 45 -12.64 4.99 -7.48
CA MET A 45 -11.33 4.32 -7.44
C MET A 45 -10.18 5.29 -7.74
N ILE A 46 -10.35 6.17 -8.72
CA ILE A 46 -9.36 7.20 -9.07
C ILE A 46 -9.26 8.22 -7.94
N PHE A 47 -10.40 8.63 -7.37
CA PHE A 47 -10.44 9.58 -6.27
C PHE A 47 -9.72 9.04 -5.03
N ASP A 48 -9.97 7.81 -4.61
CA ASP A 48 -9.29 7.21 -3.45
C ASP A 48 -7.78 7.04 -3.69
N ALA A 49 -7.36 6.71 -4.91
CA ALA A 49 -5.94 6.69 -5.28
C ALA A 49 -5.30 8.09 -5.19
N ARG A 50 -6.01 9.15 -5.60
CA ARG A 50 -5.55 10.55 -5.42
C ARG A 50 -5.49 10.95 -3.95
N MET A 51 -6.45 10.52 -3.14
CA MET A 51 -6.44 10.74 -1.69
C MET A 51 -5.26 10.02 -1.01
N TYR A 52 -4.90 8.84 -1.49
CA TYR A 52 -3.69 8.14 -1.06
C TYR A 52 -2.42 8.90 -1.43
N GLN A 53 -2.34 9.39 -2.67
CA GLN A 53 -1.21 10.19 -3.16
C GLN A 53 -1.02 11.49 -2.37
N ILE A 54 -2.10 12.25 -2.14
CA ILE A 54 -2.00 13.51 -1.38
C ILE A 54 -1.63 13.25 0.09
N ALA A 55 -2.14 12.15 0.66
CA ALA A 55 -1.79 11.76 2.02
C ALA A 55 -0.31 11.41 2.17
N ASP A 56 0.28 10.75 1.17
CA ASP A 56 1.72 10.46 1.15
C ASP A 56 2.55 11.75 0.99
N LYS A 57 2.16 12.63 0.05
CA LYS A 57 2.88 13.88 -0.23
C LYS A 57 2.97 14.80 1.00
N TYR A 58 1.93 14.84 1.82
CA TYR A 58 1.86 15.68 3.03
C TYR A 58 2.04 14.90 4.34
N ASP A 59 2.48 13.63 4.28
CA ASP A 59 2.77 12.77 5.43
C ASP A 59 1.59 12.64 6.44
N ILE A 60 0.39 12.44 5.92
CA ILE A 60 -0.85 12.29 6.70
C ILE A 60 -1.18 10.79 6.81
N ALA A 61 -0.48 10.08 7.69
CA ALA A 61 -0.58 8.61 7.82
C ALA A 61 -2.01 8.07 8.04
N ALA A 62 -2.84 8.80 8.80
CA ALA A 62 -4.24 8.43 9.02
C ALA A 62 -5.06 8.49 7.72
N LEU A 63 -4.87 9.52 6.90
CA LEU A 63 -5.55 9.66 5.62
C LEU A 63 -5.06 8.61 4.61
N LYS A 64 -3.76 8.32 4.61
CA LYS A 64 -3.16 7.27 3.75
C LYS A 64 -3.76 5.89 4.08
N THR A 65 -3.96 5.62 5.37
CA THR A 65 -4.61 4.39 5.84
C THR A 65 -6.08 4.34 5.44
N GLU A 66 -6.80 5.45 5.59
CA GLU A 66 -8.23 5.51 5.29
C GLU A 66 -8.53 5.43 3.78
N SER A 67 -7.75 6.14 2.97
CA SER A 67 -7.84 6.07 1.51
C SER A 67 -7.52 4.69 0.97
N LYS A 68 -6.56 3.97 1.57
CA LYS A 68 -6.33 2.56 1.24
C LYS A 68 -7.57 1.70 1.45
N LYS A 69 -8.22 1.80 2.61
CA LYS A 69 -9.44 1.01 2.90
C LYS A 69 -10.57 1.33 1.92
N LYS A 70 -10.78 2.61 1.62
CA LYS A 70 -11.81 3.03 0.66
C LYS A 70 -11.48 2.54 -0.75
N PHE A 71 -10.21 2.61 -1.16
CA PHE A 71 -9.74 2.04 -2.41
C PHE A 71 -10.00 0.53 -2.49
N GLU A 72 -9.71 -0.25 -1.43
CA GLU A 72 -10.01 -1.69 -1.35
C GLU A 72 -11.50 -1.99 -1.58
N LEU A 73 -12.39 -1.14 -1.05
CA LEU A 73 -13.83 -1.28 -1.24
C LEU A 73 -14.26 -0.89 -2.66
N THR A 74 -13.76 0.23 -3.19
CA THR A 74 -14.15 0.72 -4.51
C THR A 74 -13.64 -0.17 -5.63
N ILE A 75 -12.41 -0.69 -5.52
CA ILE A 75 -11.85 -1.63 -6.48
C ILE A 75 -12.55 -2.99 -6.46
N ALA A 76 -12.92 -3.51 -5.29
CA ALA A 76 -13.65 -4.77 -5.18
C ALA A 76 -15.01 -4.72 -5.89
N ASN A 77 -15.66 -3.56 -5.90
CA ASN A 77 -16.96 -3.35 -6.53
C ASN A 77 -16.87 -2.83 -7.99
N GLY A 78 -15.74 -2.23 -8.36
CA GLY A 78 -15.56 -1.48 -9.61
C GLY A 78 -14.49 -2.01 -10.55
N TRP A 79 -13.82 -3.12 -10.25
CA TRP A 79 -12.74 -3.66 -11.10
C TRP A 79 -13.17 -3.93 -12.56
N ALA A 80 -14.46 -4.14 -12.80
CA ALA A 80 -15.01 -4.43 -14.12
C ALA A 80 -15.33 -3.17 -14.94
N THR A 81 -15.19 -1.96 -14.40
CA THR A 81 -15.38 -0.71 -15.16
C THR A 81 -14.11 -0.30 -15.89
N ASP A 82 -14.23 0.65 -16.82
CA ASP A 82 -13.08 1.23 -17.54
C ASP A 82 -12.22 2.13 -16.64
N ASP A 83 -12.66 2.40 -15.41
CA ASP A 83 -11.88 3.16 -14.42
C ASP A 83 -10.74 2.34 -13.82
N PHE A 84 -10.85 1.01 -13.81
CA PHE A 84 -9.84 0.15 -13.18
C PHE A 84 -8.45 0.31 -13.82
N PRO A 85 -8.28 0.23 -15.15
CA PRO A 85 -6.98 0.47 -15.78
C PRO A 85 -6.43 1.87 -15.51
N VAL A 86 -7.30 2.90 -15.52
CA VAL A 86 -6.90 4.28 -15.24
C VAL A 86 -6.40 4.45 -13.80
N ALA A 87 -7.14 3.90 -12.84
CA ALA A 87 -6.76 3.93 -11.43
C ALA A 87 -5.49 3.11 -11.15
N ALA A 88 -5.35 1.94 -11.80
CA ALA A 88 -4.15 1.12 -11.69
C ALA A 88 -2.90 1.86 -12.19
N ASN A 89 -2.97 2.50 -13.37
CA ASN A 89 -1.88 3.32 -13.88
C ASN A 89 -1.56 4.46 -12.90
N LEU A 90 -2.59 5.18 -12.42
CA LEU A 90 -2.43 6.22 -11.42
C LEU A 90 -1.68 5.73 -10.17
N VAL A 91 -2.03 4.56 -9.64
CA VAL A 91 -1.35 3.97 -8.49
C VAL A 91 0.15 3.79 -8.78
N TYR A 92 0.50 3.25 -9.94
CA TYR A 92 1.89 2.97 -10.28
C TYR A 92 2.72 4.23 -10.59
N VAL A 93 2.13 5.29 -11.15
CA VAL A 93 2.83 6.56 -11.39
C VAL A 93 2.92 7.44 -10.14
N SER A 94 2.02 7.26 -9.17
CA SER A 94 1.96 8.11 -7.97
C SER A 94 2.68 7.53 -6.76
N THR A 95 2.98 6.24 -6.77
CA THR A 95 3.67 5.54 -5.68
C THR A 95 5.02 5.02 -6.15
N PRO A 96 6.10 5.04 -5.34
CA PRO A 96 7.35 4.35 -5.66
C PRO A 96 7.20 2.83 -5.51
N SER A 97 8.16 2.05 -6.00
CA SER A 97 8.13 0.57 -5.96
C SER A 97 8.07 -0.03 -4.55
N GLU A 98 8.61 0.68 -3.57
CA GLU A 98 8.65 0.32 -2.16
C GLU A 98 7.29 0.49 -1.49
N ASP A 99 6.43 1.36 -2.02
CA ASP A 99 5.07 1.52 -1.53
C ASP A 99 4.15 0.48 -2.15
N ARG A 100 4.07 -0.66 -1.47
CA ARG A 100 3.23 -1.80 -1.85
C ARG A 100 1.76 -1.63 -1.48
N GLY A 101 1.37 -0.52 -0.84
CA GLY A 101 0.06 -0.32 -0.25
C GLY A 101 -1.10 -0.53 -1.23
N LEU A 102 -1.16 0.31 -2.27
CA LEU A 102 -2.17 0.19 -3.33
C LEU A 102 -1.74 -0.76 -4.46
N ARG A 103 -0.44 -0.86 -4.75
CA ARG A 103 0.09 -1.73 -5.81
C ARG A 103 -0.31 -3.19 -5.60
N ASP A 104 -0.20 -3.71 -4.37
CA ASP A 104 -0.59 -5.09 -4.07
C ASP A 104 -2.10 -5.33 -4.25
N ILE A 105 -2.94 -4.34 -3.92
CA ILE A 105 -4.39 -4.44 -4.10
C ILE A 105 -4.75 -4.50 -5.58
N VAL A 106 -4.14 -3.65 -6.40
CA VAL A 106 -4.34 -3.61 -7.86
C VAL A 106 -3.92 -4.95 -8.50
N VAL A 107 -2.73 -5.45 -8.16
CA VAL A 107 -2.22 -6.73 -8.69
C VAL A 107 -3.10 -7.90 -8.26
N GLU A 108 -3.49 -7.96 -7.00
CA GLU A 108 -4.34 -9.03 -6.49
C GLU A 108 -5.73 -9.01 -7.15
N THR A 109 -6.28 -7.82 -7.39
CA THR A 109 -7.55 -7.66 -8.11
C THR A 109 -7.43 -8.11 -9.57
N ALA A 110 -6.37 -7.69 -10.26
CA ALA A 110 -6.11 -8.08 -11.64
C ALA A 110 -5.95 -9.60 -11.76
N ARG A 111 -5.16 -10.21 -10.86
CA ARG A 111 -4.91 -11.65 -10.79
C ARG A 111 -6.20 -12.44 -10.62
N LYS A 112 -7.10 -12.01 -9.72
CA LYS A 112 -8.38 -12.68 -9.45
C LYS A 112 -9.34 -12.64 -10.65
N ASN A 113 -9.28 -11.58 -11.45
CA ASN A 113 -10.22 -11.32 -12.52
C ASN A 113 -9.58 -11.38 -13.92
N ILE A 114 -8.39 -11.98 -14.03
CA ILE A 114 -7.53 -11.90 -15.21
C ILE A 114 -8.25 -12.40 -16.47
N ASP A 115 -9.04 -13.48 -16.36
CA ASP A 115 -9.76 -14.09 -17.48
C ASP A 115 -10.78 -13.13 -18.12
N GLN A 116 -11.30 -12.16 -17.36
CA GLN A 116 -12.24 -11.14 -17.86
C GLN A 116 -11.53 -9.84 -18.27
N LEU A 117 -10.35 -9.58 -17.73
CA LEU A 117 -9.58 -8.36 -17.99
C LEU A 117 -8.77 -8.44 -19.28
N VAL A 118 -8.21 -9.61 -19.62
CA VAL A 118 -7.34 -9.78 -20.81
C VAL A 118 -8.04 -9.50 -22.14
N GLY A 119 -9.37 -9.51 -22.18
CA GLY A 119 -10.15 -9.16 -23.37
C GLY A 119 -10.50 -7.68 -23.49
N LYS A 120 -10.11 -6.84 -22.54
CA LYS A 120 -10.44 -5.40 -22.53
C LYS A 120 -9.27 -4.56 -23.02
N ASP A 121 -9.53 -3.70 -23.99
CA ASP A 121 -8.52 -2.82 -24.59
C ASP A 121 -7.81 -1.96 -23.54
N GLY A 122 -8.56 -1.34 -22.62
CA GLY A 122 -7.98 -0.52 -21.55
C GLY A 122 -7.03 -1.29 -20.62
N PHE A 123 -7.30 -2.57 -20.37
CA PHE A 123 -6.37 -3.39 -19.57
C PHE A 123 -5.11 -3.75 -20.37
N CYS A 124 -5.25 -4.05 -21.67
CA CYS A 124 -4.10 -4.25 -22.54
C CYS A 124 -3.23 -2.99 -22.64
N GLU A 125 -3.84 -1.80 -22.73
CA GLU A 125 -3.15 -0.52 -22.70
C GLU A 125 -2.37 -0.32 -21.39
N LEU A 126 -3.01 -0.54 -20.23
CA LEU A 126 -2.33 -0.51 -18.93
C LEU A 126 -1.08 -1.39 -18.90
N THR A 127 -1.16 -2.63 -19.37
CA THR A 127 0.00 -3.55 -19.37
C THR A 127 1.14 -3.10 -20.27
N ARG A 128 0.86 -2.28 -21.29
CA ARG A 128 1.87 -1.73 -22.22
C ARG A 128 2.48 -0.43 -21.69
N GLU A 129 1.66 0.43 -21.09
CA GLU A 129 2.10 1.73 -20.57
C GLU A 129 2.77 1.62 -19.20
N THR A 130 2.41 0.62 -18.41
CA THR A 130 2.89 0.42 -17.04
C THR A 130 3.62 -0.93 -16.93
N PRO A 131 4.89 -1.02 -17.39
CA PRO A 131 5.64 -2.27 -17.37
C PRO A 131 5.88 -2.81 -15.96
N ASP A 132 6.03 -1.95 -14.96
CA ASP A 132 6.16 -2.34 -13.55
C ASP A 132 4.93 -3.10 -13.05
N PHE A 133 3.72 -2.71 -13.50
CA PHE A 133 2.50 -3.42 -13.17
C PHE A 133 2.49 -4.82 -13.78
N ALA A 134 2.89 -4.96 -15.04
CA ALA A 134 3.01 -6.26 -15.69
C ALA A 134 4.07 -7.13 -14.99
N ALA A 135 5.22 -6.55 -14.61
CA ALA A 135 6.28 -7.23 -13.90
C ALA A 135 5.83 -7.75 -12.52
N ASP A 136 4.99 -7.00 -11.82
CA ASP A 136 4.37 -7.43 -10.56
C ASP A 136 3.30 -8.51 -10.78
N LEU A 137 2.53 -8.45 -11.87
CA LEU A 137 1.42 -9.36 -12.14
C LEU A 137 1.86 -10.74 -12.64
N ILE A 138 2.84 -10.79 -13.56
CA ILE A 138 3.29 -12.02 -14.24
C ILE A 138 3.69 -13.15 -13.28
N PRO A 139 4.45 -12.92 -12.19
CA PRO A 139 4.83 -13.98 -11.25
C PRO A 139 3.64 -14.74 -10.68
N PHE A 140 2.50 -14.07 -10.50
CA PHE A 140 1.30 -14.69 -9.97
C PHE A 140 0.50 -15.47 -11.02
N LEU A 141 0.68 -15.18 -12.31
CA LEU A 141 0.03 -15.89 -13.41
C LEU A 141 0.75 -17.19 -13.76
N CYS A 142 2.08 -17.20 -13.67
CA CYS A 142 2.91 -18.38 -13.97
C CYS A 142 2.86 -19.47 -12.88
N GLY A 143 2.18 -19.23 -11.75
CA GLY A 143 2.11 -20.15 -10.60
C GLY A 143 1.13 -21.34 -10.73
N LYS A 144 0.35 -21.45 -11.82
CA LYS A 144 -0.52 -22.62 -12.05
C LYS A 144 0.25 -23.75 -12.73
N GLY A 145 1.10 -24.42 -11.96
CA GLY A 145 1.91 -25.53 -12.46
C GLY A 145 2.69 -26.31 -11.40
N SER A 146 2.15 -26.52 -10.19
CA SER A 146 2.64 -27.61 -9.34
C SER A 146 1.53 -28.19 -8.47
N ALA A 147 1.41 -29.51 -8.59
CA ALA A 147 0.42 -30.40 -8.01
C ALA A 147 0.10 -30.19 -6.51
N SER A 148 -1.19 -30.11 -6.19
CA SER A 148 -1.71 -30.65 -4.93
C SER A 148 -2.37 -31.99 -5.24
N GLY A 149 -1.53 -33.01 -5.45
CA GLY A 149 -1.96 -34.40 -5.45
C GLY A 149 -2.36 -34.79 -4.03
N SER A 150 -3.64 -35.10 -3.87
CA SER A 150 -4.20 -35.79 -2.72
C SER A 150 -3.39 -37.05 -2.39
N VAL A 151 -2.71 -37.05 -1.25
CA VAL A 151 -2.29 -38.28 -0.57
C VAL A 151 -3.13 -38.41 0.68
N GLN A 152 -4.25 -39.13 0.53
CA GLN A 152 -4.82 -39.87 1.65
C GLN A 152 -3.78 -40.88 2.12
N ARG A 153 -3.50 -40.90 3.43
CA ARG A 153 -2.97 -42.10 4.06
C ARG A 153 -3.74 -42.37 5.34
N ALA A 154 -4.24 -43.60 5.38
CA ALA A 154 -5.18 -44.13 6.33
C ALA A 154 -4.59 -44.35 7.74
N LEU A 155 -5.54 -44.54 8.65
CA LEU A 155 -5.53 -44.89 10.06
C LEU A 155 -4.33 -45.70 10.60
N GLY A 156 -3.97 -45.37 11.85
CA GLY A 156 -3.21 -46.21 12.76
C GLY A 156 -3.41 -45.79 14.22
N THR A 157 -4.48 -46.30 14.84
CA THR A 157 -4.77 -46.18 16.28
C THR A 157 -3.85 -47.08 17.10
N VAL A 158 -3.15 -46.55 18.12
CA VAL A 158 -2.76 -47.32 19.32
C VAL A 158 -2.81 -46.44 20.57
N ARG A 159 -3.51 -46.96 21.58
CA ARG A 159 -3.68 -46.45 22.95
C ARG A 159 -2.43 -46.73 23.79
N GLY A 160 -2.14 -45.88 24.78
CA GLY A 160 -1.21 -46.23 25.85
C GLY A 160 -1.00 -45.10 26.86
N ALA A 161 -1.69 -45.18 28.00
CA ALA A 161 -1.53 -44.30 29.14
C ALA A 161 -0.19 -44.52 29.85
N HIS A 162 0.39 -43.47 30.44
CA HIS A 162 0.88 -43.45 31.83
C HIS A 162 1.47 -42.07 32.20
N SER A 163 0.98 -41.53 33.32
CA SER A 163 1.56 -40.42 34.09
C SER A 163 2.66 -40.95 35.02
N PRO A 164 3.68 -40.15 35.39
CA PRO A 164 3.66 -39.65 36.77
C PRO A 164 4.24 -38.24 37.02
N ARG A 165 3.59 -37.56 37.97
CA ARG A 165 4.10 -36.65 39.04
C ARG A 165 5.26 -35.67 38.76
N ALA A 166 4.84 -34.40 38.71
CA ALA A 166 5.30 -33.23 39.48
C ALA A 166 6.71 -33.22 40.11
N LEU A 167 7.54 -32.26 39.68
CA LEU A 167 8.48 -31.56 40.53
C LEU A 167 8.30 -30.05 40.37
N HIS A 168 8.04 -29.43 41.52
CA HIS A 168 7.86 -28.02 41.80
C HIS A 168 9.24 -27.33 41.74
N ILE A 169 9.40 -26.31 40.90
CA ILE A 169 10.55 -25.38 40.96
C ILE A 169 10.02 -23.96 40.83
N ASP A 170 10.24 -23.19 41.89
CA ASP A 170 9.86 -21.79 42.08
C ASP A 170 10.53 -20.80 41.10
N PRO A 171 9.95 -19.59 40.94
CA PRO A 171 10.28 -18.67 39.86
C PRO A 171 11.49 -17.77 40.20
N LYS A 172 12.29 -17.43 39.19
CA LYS A 172 13.22 -16.29 39.23
C LYS A 172 13.02 -15.39 38.01
N PRO A 173 12.83 -14.07 38.20
CA PRO A 173 12.79 -13.11 37.10
C PRO A 173 14.22 -12.67 36.77
N CYS A 174 14.57 -12.62 35.48
CA CYS A 174 15.80 -12.02 35.00
C CYS A 174 15.49 -11.07 33.84
N ALA A 175 15.61 -9.77 34.16
CA ALA A 175 15.51 -8.64 33.25
C ALA A 175 16.59 -8.64 32.16
N ARG A 176 16.20 -8.24 30.93
CA ARG A 176 17.03 -7.69 29.84
C ARG A 176 16.07 -6.88 28.96
N ARG A 177 16.34 -5.66 28.47
CA ARG A 177 17.53 -4.79 28.37
C ARG A 177 17.05 -3.34 28.14
N PRO A 178 17.93 -2.35 28.33
CA PRO A 178 17.64 -0.96 28.03
C PRO A 178 17.88 -0.59 26.56
N SER A 179 17.22 0.53 26.23
CA SER A 179 17.37 1.51 25.16
C SER A 179 18.76 1.67 24.49
N GLN A 180 18.70 2.20 23.26
CA GLN A 180 19.69 2.98 22.50
C GLN A 180 20.15 2.31 21.19
N ARG A 181 19.61 2.80 20.06
CA ARG A 181 20.29 2.76 18.76
C ARG A 181 20.39 4.19 18.23
N ASN A 182 21.50 4.83 18.55
CA ASN A 182 22.06 5.95 17.81
C ASN A 182 22.48 5.46 16.42
N TRP A 183 22.04 6.14 15.38
CA TRP A 183 22.71 6.14 14.08
C TRP A 183 23.17 7.56 13.79
N LEU A 184 24.43 7.83 14.12
CA LEU A 184 25.18 8.94 13.56
C LEU A 184 26.52 8.41 13.05
N THR A 185 26.85 8.89 11.84
CA THR A 185 28.18 9.07 11.24
C THR A 185 28.81 7.92 10.44
N GLY A 186 29.04 8.21 9.15
CA GLY A 186 30.01 7.59 8.25
C GLY A 186 29.97 8.26 6.86
N PRO A 187 31.10 8.54 6.19
CA PRO A 187 31.35 9.89 5.66
C PRO A 187 31.20 10.10 4.14
N ARG A 188 30.99 11.38 3.80
CA ARG A 188 31.11 12.01 2.48
C ARG A 188 32.48 11.74 1.83
N ARG A 189 32.48 11.44 0.53
CA ARG A 189 33.59 11.77 -0.38
C ARG A 189 33.08 12.62 -1.53
N LEU A 190 33.51 13.88 -1.51
CA LEU A 190 33.51 14.81 -2.63
C LEU A 190 34.67 14.42 -3.57
N LEU A 191 34.39 14.31 -4.86
CA LEU A 191 35.41 14.36 -5.91
C LEU A 191 35.01 15.47 -6.87
N VAL A 192 35.68 16.60 -6.71
CA VAL A 192 35.71 17.74 -7.64
C VAL A 192 36.91 17.50 -8.55
N ALA A 193 36.68 17.50 -9.86
CA ALA A 193 37.75 17.67 -10.85
C ALA A 193 37.43 18.92 -11.68
N ARG A 194 38.25 19.97 -11.49
CA ARG A 194 38.50 21.05 -12.46
C ARG A 194 39.56 20.52 -13.45
N ARG A 195 39.68 20.95 -14.70
CA ARG A 195 39.43 22.26 -15.34
C ARG A 195 38.79 22.07 -16.71
#